data_AF-L9YCS7-F1
#
_entry.id   AF-L9YCS7-F1
#
_cell.length_a   1.000
_cell.length_b   1.000
_cell.length_c   1.000
_cell.angle_alpha   90.00
_cell.angle_beta   90.00
_cell.angle_gamma   90.00
#
_symmetry.space_group_name_H-M   'P 1'
#
loop_
_entity.id
_entity.type
_entity.pdbx_description
1 polymer ?
#
loop_
_entity_poly.entity_id
_entity_poly.type
_entity_poly.pdbx_seq_one_letter_code
_entity_poly.pdbx_strand_id
1 'polypeptide(L)'
;MLDREDRIVFGSLLALVLAIAGSLVVDRQFGLGIQDWPLLSYLLFAGVAVALPQLYLAITDDETARSGDRSRSRLRFAAVATAAFALAFAADAEGLAHLVIGVIGSGSLVALVCYEVLTDYQSASDESVTRVS
;
A
#
# COMPACT_ATOMS: atom_id res chain seq x y z
N MET A 1 23.31 16.41 -4.91
CA MET A 1 22.94 15.01 -5.23
C MET A 1 21.86 14.65 -4.23
N LEU A 2 20.62 14.45 -4.68
CA LEU A 2 19.53 14.06 -3.78
C LEU A 2 19.86 12.72 -3.15
N ASP A 3 19.76 12.65 -1.83
CA ASP A 3 20.03 11.43 -1.08
C ASP A 3 19.04 10.34 -1.50
N ARG A 4 19.42 9.07 -1.34
CA ARG A 4 18.62 7.96 -1.86
C ARG A 4 17.24 7.90 -1.22
N GLU A 5 17.16 8.26 0.06
CA GLU A 5 15.91 8.39 0.82
C GLU A 5 15.04 9.54 0.32
N ASP A 6 15.60 10.72 0.08
CA ASP A 6 14.84 11.86 -0.46
C ASP A 6 14.22 11.53 -1.82
N ARG A 7 14.93 10.76 -2.66
CA ARG A 7 14.41 10.32 -3.97
C ARG A 7 13.25 9.33 -3.85
N ILE A 8 13.27 8.47 -2.83
CA ILE A 8 12.20 7.51 -2.58
C ILE A 8 10.96 8.24 -2.07
N VAL A 9 11.14 9.20 -1.16
CA VAL A 9 10.06 10.06 -0.65
C VAL A 9 9.45 10.91 -1.76
N PHE A 10 10.28 11.52 -2.61
CA PHE A 10 9.77 12.26 -3.76
C PHE A 10 9.08 11.36 -4.78
N GLY A 11 9.59 10.16 -5.01
CA GLY A 11 9.01 9.20 -5.93
C GLY A 11 7.65 8.69 -5.47
N SER A 12 7.49 8.41 -4.17
CA SER A 12 6.21 7.97 -3.59
C SER A 12 5.20 9.12 -3.52
N LEU A 13 5.63 10.34 -3.21
CA LEU A 13 4.78 11.53 -3.28
C LEU A 13 4.30 11.80 -4.72
N LEU A 14 5.20 11.71 -5.70
CA LEU A 14 4.86 11.91 -7.11
C LEU A 14 3.91 10.83 -7.62
N ALA A 15 4.12 9.57 -7.23
CA ALA A 15 3.21 8.47 -7.57
C ALA A 15 1.83 8.65 -6.94
N LEU A 16 1.76 9.12 -5.69
CA LEU A 16 0.50 9.45 -5.02
C LEU A 16 -0.23 10.59 -5.74
N VAL A 17 0.48 11.66 -6.11
CA VAL A 17 -0.09 12.79 -6.84
C VAL A 17 -0.60 12.34 -8.22
N LEU A 18 0.15 11.50 -8.94
CA LEU A 18 -0.29 10.93 -10.22
C LEU A 18 -1.49 10.01 -10.08
N ALA A 19 -1.57 9.23 -9.01
CA ALA A 19 -2.71 8.37 -8.71
C ALA A 19 -3.98 9.18 -8.43
N ILE A 20 -3.88 10.22 -7.59
CA ILE A 20 -4.98 11.14 -7.29
C ILE A 20 -5.41 11.89 -8.56
N ALA A 21 -4.46 12.44 -9.32
CA ALA A 21 -4.75 13.16 -10.55
C ALA A 21 -5.36 12.26 -11.63
N GLY A 22 -4.85 11.03 -11.77
CA GLY A 22 -5.39 10.03 -12.69
C GLY A 22 -6.82 9.63 -12.32
N SER A 23 -7.11 9.45 -11.02
CA SER A 23 -8.46 9.18 -10.53
C SER A 23 -9.43 10.31 -10.90
N LEU A 24 -9.04 11.58 -10.70
CA LEU A 24 -9.84 12.74 -11.08
C LEU A 24 -10.06 12.86 -12.59
N VAL A 25 -9.04 12.55 -13.41
CA VAL A 25 -9.15 12.61 -14.87
C VAL A 25 -10.06 11.52 -15.40
N VAL A 26 -9.99 10.30 -14.83
CA VAL A 26 -10.86 9.18 -15.20
C VAL A 26 -12.32 9.48 -14.85
N ASP A 27 -12.57 10.03 -13.66
CA ASP A 27 -13.90 10.49 -13.23
C ASP A 27 -14.50 11.51 -14.21
N ARG A 28 -13.69 12.54 -14.56
CA ARG A 28 -14.16 13.61 -15.47
C ARG A 28 -14.32 13.20 -16.92
N GLN A 29 -13.50 12.28 -17.44
CA GLN A 29 -13.52 11.93 -18.86
C GLN A 29 -14.49 10.81 -19.21
N PHE A 30 -14.66 9.83 -18.33
CA PHE A 30 -15.43 8.62 -18.68
C PHE A 30 -16.87 8.64 -18.17
N GLY A 31 -17.21 9.47 -17.18
CA GLY A 31 -18.58 9.54 -16.64
C GLY A 31 -19.13 8.19 -16.17
N LEU A 32 -18.26 7.19 -16.02
CA LEU A 32 -18.55 5.90 -15.42
C LEU A 32 -18.73 6.19 -13.94
N GLY A 33 -19.97 6.17 -13.46
CA GLY A 33 -20.32 6.55 -12.10
C GLY A 33 -19.46 5.84 -11.06
N ILE A 34 -18.38 6.49 -10.65
CA ILE A 34 -17.61 6.17 -9.44
C ILE A 34 -18.56 6.19 -8.23
N GLN A 35 -19.64 6.98 -8.34
CA GLN A 35 -20.75 7.09 -7.40
C GLN A 35 -21.66 5.86 -7.32
N ASP A 36 -21.83 5.07 -8.39
CA ASP A 36 -22.76 3.93 -8.38
C ASP A 36 -22.14 2.67 -7.74
N TRP A 37 -20.82 2.51 -7.83
CA TRP A 37 -20.11 1.32 -7.33
C TRP A 37 -18.75 1.67 -6.66
N PRO A 38 -18.74 2.49 -5.60
CA PRO A 38 -17.51 2.98 -4.97
C PRO A 38 -16.60 1.86 -4.44
N LEU A 39 -17.18 0.77 -3.94
CA LEU A 39 -16.43 -0.41 -3.49
C LEU A 39 -15.69 -1.12 -4.64
N LEU A 40 -16.33 -1.23 -5.79
CA LEU A 40 -15.79 -1.96 -6.95
C LEU A 40 -14.67 -1.15 -7.60
N SER A 41 -14.87 0.17 -7.70
CA SER A 41 -13.83 1.12 -8.13
C SER A 41 -12.62 1.10 -7.18
N TYR A 42 -12.87 1.11 -5.87
CA TYR A 42 -11.81 0.99 -4.87
C TYR A 42 -11.00 -0.31 -5.04
N LEU A 43 -11.67 -1.45 -5.17
CA LEU A 43 -11.01 -2.75 -5.41
C LEU A 43 -10.20 -2.76 -6.70
N LEU A 44 -10.71 -2.14 -7.77
CA LEU A 44 -10.03 -2.11 -9.05
C LEU A 44 -8.78 -1.24 -9.01
N PHE A 45 -8.87 -0.03 -8.46
CA PHE A 45 -7.74 0.90 -8.41
C PHE A 45 -6.77 0.57 -7.28
N ALA A 46 -7.24 0.51 -6.03
CA ALA A 46 -6.39 0.26 -4.88
C ALA A 46 -5.91 -1.20 -4.85
N GLY A 47 -6.82 -2.14 -5.10
CA GLY A 47 -6.52 -3.57 -5.08
C GLY A 47 -5.74 -4.01 -6.32
N VAL A 48 -6.40 -4.01 -7.49
CA VAL A 48 -5.86 -4.65 -8.70
C VAL A 48 -4.74 -3.84 -9.34
N ALA A 49 -4.89 -2.52 -9.48
CA ALA A 49 -3.89 -1.71 -10.18
C ALA A 49 -2.67 -1.39 -9.30
N VAL A 50 -2.83 -1.35 -7.97
CA VAL A 50 -1.78 -0.89 -7.06
C VAL A 50 -1.31 -1.98 -6.10
N ALA A 51 -2.16 -2.51 -5.22
CA ALA A 51 -1.72 -3.44 -4.19
C ALA A 51 -1.25 -4.78 -4.78
N LEU A 52 -1.99 -5.34 -5.74
CA LEU A 52 -1.73 -6.68 -6.28
C LEU A 52 -0.34 -6.80 -6.96
N PRO A 53 0.09 -5.87 -7.85
CA PRO A 53 1.43 -5.91 -8.42
C PRO A 53 2.53 -5.73 -7.38
N GLN A 54 2.32 -4.88 -6.37
CA GLN A 54 3.33 -4.61 -5.35
C GLN A 54 3.49 -5.78 -4.38
N LEU A 55 2.38 -6.44 -4.03
CA LEU A 55 2.37 -7.66 -3.21
C LEU A 55 2.97 -8.84 -3.98
N TYR A 56 2.63 -9.00 -5.26
CA TYR A 56 3.23 -10.03 -6.10
C TYR A 56 4.76 -9.88 -6.15
N LEU A 57 5.24 -8.66 -6.42
CA LEU A 57 6.68 -8.39 -6.46
C LEU A 57 7.35 -8.55 -5.10
N ALA A 58 6.67 -8.21 -4.00
CA ALA A 58 7.21 -8.43 -2.66
C ALA A 58 7.43 -9.93 -2.39
N ILE A 59 6.47 -10.78 -2.77
CA ILE A 59 6.56 -12.24 -2.60
C ILE A 59 7.68 -12.82 -3.48
N THR A 60 7.75 -12.42 -4.75
CA THR A 60 8.74 -12.99 -5.68
C THR A 60 10.16 -12.45 -5.49
N ASP A 61 10.33 -11.21 -4.98
CA ASP A 61 11.66 -10.64 -4.70
C ASP A 61 12.30 -11.26 -3.44
N ASP A 62 11.51 -11.78 -2.49
CA ASP A 62 12.00 -12.36 -1.24
C ASP A 62 12.72 -13.71 -1.44
N GLU A 63 12.30 -14.51 -2.42
CA GLU A 63 12.98 -15.77 -2.77
C GLU A 63 14.39 -15.55 -3.32
N THR A 64 14.73 -14.34 -3.77
CA THR A 64 16.02 -14.02 -4.41
C THR A 64 16.98 -13.28 -3.46
N ALA A 65 17.15 -13.78 -2.23
CA ALA A 65 18.29 -13.70 -1.28
C ALA A 65 19.19 -12.42 -1.13
N ARG A 66 18.91 -11.26 -1.74
CA ARG A 66 19.69 -10.01 -1.58
C ARG A 66 18.83 -8.74 -1.49
N SER A 67 17.51 -8.89 -1.40
CA SER A 67 16.56 -7.78 -1.60
C SER A 67 15.54 -7.58 -0.47
N GLY A 68 15.80 -8.07 0.76
CA GLY A 68 14.86 -7.96 1.88
C GLY A 68 14.36 -6.53 2.15
N ASP A 69 15.24 -5.53 1.95
CA ASP A 69 14.91 -4.12 2.12
C ASP A 69 13.92 -3.60 1.05
N ARG A 70 13.96 -4.17 -0.16
CA ARG A 70 13.07 -3.79 -1.26
C ARG A 70 11.68 -4.38 -1.06
N SER A 71 11.58 -5.63 -0.61
CA SER A 71 10.30 -6.28 -0.29
C SER A 71 9.52 -5.48 0.78
N ARG A 72 10.20 -5.10 1.87
CA ARG A 72 9.64 -4.27 2.95
C ARG A 72 9.12 -2.92 2.45
N SER A 73 9.88 -2.24 1.58
CA SER A 73 9.46 -0.96 1.01
C SER A 73 8.19 -1.07 0.13
N ARG A 74 8.05 -2.16 -0.64
CA ARG A 74 6.89 -2.42 -1.49
C ARG A 74 5.65 -2.72 -0.65
N LEU A 75 5.81 -3.49 0.42
CA LEU A 75 4.73 -3.82 1.35
C LEU A 75 4.20 -2.56 2.06
N ARG A 76 5.12 -1.69 2.53
CA ARG A 76 4.77 -0.37 3.09
C ARG A 76 4.00 0.49 2.08
N PHE A 77 4.49 0.57 0.84
CA PHE A 77 3.82 1.34 -0.21
C PHE A 77 2.43 0.79 -0.52
N ALA A 78 2.29 -0.54 -0.65
CA ALA A 78 1.00 -1.18 -0.91
C ALA A 78 -0.02 -0.88 0.19
N ALA A 79 0.37 -1.02 1.46
CA ALA A 79 -0.50 -0.72 2.60
C ALA A 79 -0.88 0.77 2.67
N VAL A 80 0.08 1.67 2.54
CA VAL A 80 -0.17 3.13 2.59
C VAL A 80 -1.05 3.58 1.43
N ALA A 81 -0.79 3.09 0.20
CA ALA A 81 -1.62 3.40 -0.95
C ALA A 81 -3.05 2.86 -0.77
N THR A 82 -3.19 1.62 -0.30
CA THR A 82 -4.50 1.00 -0.01
C THR A 82 -5.32 1.83 0.98
N ALA A 83 -4.67 2.36 2.02
CA ALA A 83 -5.30 3.24 3.00
C ALA A 83 -5.63 4.64 2.43
N ALA A 84 -4.74 5.22 1.63
CA ALA A 84 -4.97 6.53 0.99
C ALA A 84 -6.15 6.47 0.01
N PHE A 85 -6.22 5.43 -0.81
CA PHE A 85 -7.37 5.19 -1.67
C PHE A 85 -8.63 4.91 -0.85
N ALA A 86 -8.53 4.19 0.27
CA ALA A 86 -9.70 3.95 1.12
C ALA A 86 -10.28 5.27 1.63
N LEU A 87 -9.43 6.22 2.07
CA LEU A 87 -9.89 7.52 2.52
C LEU A 87 -10.57 8.31 1.39
N ALA A 88 -10.01 8.28 0.18
CA ALA A 88 -10.57 8.95 -0.99
C ALA A 88 -11.95 8.37 -1.37
N PHE A 89 -12.07 7.04 -1.43
CA PHE A 89 -13.30 6.37 -1.85
C PHE A 89 -14.35 6.25 -0.73
N ALA A 90 -13.95 6.28 0.54
CA ALA A 90 -14.88 6.24 1.66
C ALA A 90 -15.71 7.53 1.79
N ALA A 91 -15.18 8.68 1.35
CA ALA A 91 -15.90 9.95 1.38
C ALA A 91 -17.15 9.95 0.49
N ASP A 92 -17.10 9.22 -0.62
CA ASP A 92 -18.20 9.10 -1.59
C ASP A 92 -19.04 7.82 -1.40
N ALA A 93 -18.69 6.97 -0.44
CA ALA A 93 -19.40 5.73 -0.15
C ALA A 93 -20.40 5.91 0.99
N GLU A 94 -21.60 5.32 0.84
CA GLU A 94 -22.63 5.32 1.89
C GLU A 94 -22.85 3.92 2.49
N GLY A 95 -23.36 3.89 3.72
CA GLY A 95 -23.79 2.67 4.40
C GLY A 95 -22.68 1.62 4.56
N LEU A 96 -22.96 0.39 4.11
CA LEU A 96 -22.07 -0.76 4.29
C LEU A 96 -20.77 -0.61 3.48
N ALA A 97 -20.82 0.04 2.32
CA ALA A 97 -19.64 0.25 1.47
C ALA A 97 -18.60 1.13 2.17
N HIS A 98 -19.03 2.19 2.85
CA HIS A 98 -18.16 3.05 3.65
C HIS A 98 -17.42 2.26 4.73
N LEU A 99 -18.14 1.43 5.48
CA LEU A 99 -17.57 0.58 6.52
C LEU A 99 -16.56 -0.42 5.95
N VAL A 100 -16.90 -1.10 4.85
CA VAL A 100 -16.01 -2.09 4.23
C VAL A 100 -14.73 -1.42 3.72
N ILE A 101 -14.83 -0.30 3.00
CA ILE A 101 -13.67 0.45 2.51
C ILE A 101 -12.81 0.92 3.69
N GLY A 102 -13.43 1.47 4.74
CA GLY A 102 -12.75 1.90 5.95
C GLY A 102 -12.03 0.76 6.68
N VAL A 103 -12.65 -0.41 6.79
CA VAL A 103 -12.04 -1.62 7.39
C VAL A 103 -10.86 -2.13 6.56
N ILE A 104 -10.97 -2.16 5.23
CA ILE A 104 -9.86 -2.59 4.37
C ILE A 104 -8.69 -1.59 4.48
N GLY A 105 -8.98 -0.29 4.41
CA GLY A 105 -8.00 0.77 4.52
C GLY A 105 -7.26 0.74 5.86
N SER A 106 -8.01 0.81 6.97
CA SER A 106 -7.43 0.75 8.32
C SER A 106 -6.75 -0.59 8.61
N GLY A 107 -7.35 -1.69 8.18
CA GLY A 107 -6.80 -3.04 8.32
C GLY A 107 -5.46 -3.21 7.61
N SER A 108 -5.27 -2.57 6.45
CA SER A 108 -3.98 -2.60 5.75
C SER A 108 -2.85 -1.94 6.55
N LEU A 109 -3.13 -0.85 7.27
CA LEU A 109 -2.16 -0.20 8.15
C LEU A 109 -1.87 -1.03 9.40
N VAL A 110 -2.90 -1.60 10.01
CA VAL A 110 -2.74 -2.50 11.17
C VAL A 110 -1.91 -3.72 10.80
N ALA A 111 -2.19 -4.32 9.64
CA ALA A 111 -1.42 -5.44 9.13
C ALA A 111 0.06 -5.07 8.89
N LEU A 112 0.31 -3.89 8.30
CA LEU A 112 1.67 -3.39 8.12
C LEU A 112 2.41 -3.23 9.45
N VAL A 113 1.78 -2.60 10.45
CA VAL A 113 2.39 -2.43 11.78
C VAL A 113 2.68 -3.77 12.43
N CYS A 114 1.75 -4.72 12.35
CA CYS A 114 1.94 -6.07 12.90
C CYS A 114 3.12 -6.78 12.22
N TYR A 115 3.21 -6.68 10.89
CA TYR A 115 4.31 -7.23 10.11
C TYR A 115 5.67 -6.65 10.53
N GLU A 116 5.76 -5.33 10.68
CA GLU A 116 6.99 -4.64 11.08
C GLU A 116 7.45 -5.08 12.49
N VAL A 117 6.52 -5.15 13.44
CA VAL A 117 6.81 -5.59 14.83
C VAL A 117 7.31 -7.03 14.86
N LEU A 118 6.68 -7.94 14.11
CA LEU A 118 7.08 -9.35 14.05
C LEU A 118 8.47 -9.51 13.40
N THR A 119 8.73 -8.76 12.34
CA THR A 119 10.01 -8.82 11.61
C THR A 119 11.16 -8.30 12.49
N ASP A 120 10.94 -7.20 13.22
CA ASP A 120 11.95 -6.65 14.12
C ASP A 120 12.19 -7.58 15.32
N TYR A 121 11.15 -8.23 15.84
CA TYR A 121 11.28 -9.20 16.93
C TYR A 121 12.11 -10.44 16.52
N GLN A 122 11.90 -10.96 15.30
CA GLN A 122 12.69 -12.07 14.76
C GLN A 122 14.16 -11.68 14.58
N SER A 123 14.42 -10.50 14.02
CA SER A 123 15.77 -9.99 13.79
C SER A 123 16.56 -9.84 15.11
N ALA A 124 15.92 -9.33 16.16
CA ALA A 124 16.53 -9.21 17.49
C ALA A 124 16.83 -10.58 18.14
N SER A 125 15.99 -11.58 17.87
CA SER A 125 16.19 -12.94 18.38
C SER A 125 17.42 -13.61 17.73
N ASP A 126 17.60 -13.48 16.42
CA ASP A 126 18.75 -14.04 15.70
C ASP A 126 20.09 -13.40 16.09
N GLU A 127 20.10 -12.09 16.36
CA GLU A 127 21.29 -11.40 16.87
C GLU A 127 21.70 -11.89 18.27
N SER A 128 20.73 -12.24 19.12
CA SER A 128 21.00 -12.75 20.46
C SER A 128 21.62 -14.16 20.44
N VAL A 129 21.23 -15.01 19.47
CA VAL A 129 21.75 -16.38 19.33
C VAL A 129 23.19 -16.38 18.82
N THR A 130 23.53 -15.51 17.86
CA THR A 130 24.88 -15.41 17.30
C THR A 130 25.92 -14.82 18.26
N ARG A 131 25.53 -14.05 19.29
CA ARG A 131 26.46 -13.55 20.32
C ARG A 131 26.80 -14.57 21.41
N VAL A 132 26.06 -15.67 21.52
CA VAL A 132 26.22 -16.67 22.59
C VAL A 132 27.05 -17.89 22.13
N SER A 133 27.26 -18.07 20.82
CA SER A 133 28.15 -19.10 20.24
C SER A 133 29.58 -18.62 20.05
#